data_AF-A0A8J7MIW2-F1
#
_entry.id   AF-A0A8J7MIW2-F1
#
_cell.length_a   1.000
_cell.length_b   1.000
_cell.length_c   1.000
_cell.angle_alpha   90.00
_cell.angle_beta   90.00
_cell.angle_gamma   90.00
#
_symmetry.space_group_name_H-M   'P 1'
#
loop_
_entity.id
_entity.type
_entity.pdbx_description
1 polymer ?
#
loop_
_entity_poly.entity_id
_entity_poly.type
_entity_poly.pdbx_seq_one_letter_code
_entity_poly.pdbx_strand_id
1 'polypeptide(L)' 'MDKQLKKLVDEEGNLISPILPQDVKNYLIDIDGTITEDVPNEEPERMGTCAPFPDALETLNKWYEEGHRI' A
#
# COMPACT_ATOMS: atom_id res chain seq x y z
N MET A 1 18.26 7.41 3.74
CA MET A 1 18.29 5.97 3.40
C MET A 1 17.69 5.80 2.02
N ASP A 2 18.30 5.02 1.15
CA ASP A 2 17.78 4.76 -0.20
C ASP A 2 16.61 3.76 -0.09
N LYS A 3 15.39 4.21 -0.39
CA LYS A 3 14.12 3.46 -0.22
C LYS A 3 13.77 2.62 -1.46
N GLN A 4 14.78 2.32 -2.27
CA GLN A 4 14.65 1.53 -3.48
C GLN A 4 14.68 0.03 -3.20
N LEU A 5 14.10 -0.74 -4.13
CA LEU A 5 14.13 -2.19 -4.12
C LEU A 5 15.58 -2.69 -4.14
N LYS A 6 15.92 -3.59 -3.22
CA LYS A 6 17.25 -4.19 -3.13
C LYS A 6 17.33 -5.37 -4.08
N LYS A 7 18.26 -5.31 -5.04
CA LYS A 7 18.59 -6.45 -5.90
C LYS A 7 19.11 -7.60 -5.03
N LEU A 8 18.67 -8.80 -5.33
CA LEU A 8 19.11 -10.03 -4.67
C LEU A 8 19.60 -11.02 -5.72
N VAL A 9 20.54 -11.87 -5.30
CA VAL A 9 21.04 -12.99 -6.08
C VAL A 9 20.95 -14.27 -5.24
N ASP A 10 20.78 -15.41 -5.90
CA ASP A 10 20.87 -16.72 -5.26
C ASP A 10 22.34 -17.19 -5.11
N GLU A 11 22.53 -18.40 -4.60
CA GLU A 11 23.85 -19.02 -4.38
C GLU A 11 24.63 -19.27 -5.69
N GLU A 12 23.93 -19.34 -6.82
CA GLU A 12 24.51 -19.53 -8.16
C GLU A 12 24.79 -18.20 -8.88
N GLY A 13 24.41 -17.08 -8.28
CA GLY A 13 24.59 -15.72 -8.81
C GLY A 13 23.46 -15.28 -9.75
N ASN A 14 22.36 -16.03 -9.86
CA ASN A 14 21.20 -15.62 -10.65
C ASN A 14 20.41 -14.53 -9.91
N LEU A 15 19.86 -13.57 -10.66
CA LEU A 15 18.99 -12.54 -10.10
C LEU A 15 17.69 -13.17 -9.59
N ILE A 16 17.32 -12.85 -8.36
CA ILE A 16 16.02 -13.21 -7.77
C ILE A 16 15.18 -11.97 -7.47
N SER A 17 13.91 -12.20 -7.13
CA SER A 17 12.96 -11.13 -6.82
C SER A 17 13.54 -10.17 -5.79
N PRO A 18 13.54 -8.86 -6.08
CA PRO A 18 14.09 -7.88 -5.16
C PRO A 18 13.20 -7.74 -3.93
N ILE A 19 13.79 -7.28 -2.83
CA ILE A 19 13.07 -7.05 -1.57
C ILE A 19 13.06 -5.57 -1.19
N LEU A 20 12.09 -5.20 -0.36
CA LEU A 20 12.08 -3.88 0.26
C LEU A 20 13.20 -3.78 1.31
N PRO A 21 13.68 -2.55 1.59
CA PRO A 21 14.51 -2.29 2.75
C PRO A 21 13.83 -2.77 4.05
N GLN A 22 14.63 -3.12 5.06
CA GLN A 22 14.15 -3.71 6.31
C GLN A 22 13.20 -2.79 7.09
N ASP A 23 13.37 -1.48 6.94
CA ASP A 23 12.56 -0.42 7.55
C ASP A 23 11.33 -0.04 6.70
N VAL A 24 11.17 -0.61 5.51
CA VAL A 24 10.07 -0.31 4.58
C VAL A 24 9.08 -1.47 4.56
N LYS A 25 7.83 -1.18 4.93
CA LYS A 25 6.71 -2.13 4.85
C LYS A 25 5.94 -1.98 3.54
N ASN A 26 5.31 -3.08 3.13
CA ASN A 26 4.29 -3.10 2.09
C ASN A 26 2.94 -3.41 2.76
N TYR A 27 2.07 -2.43 2.84
CA TYR A 27 0.74 -2.57 3.42
C TYR A 27 -0.23 -3.01 2.32
N LEU A 28 -1.06 -3.99 2.63
CA LEU A 28 -2.20 -4.35 1.80
C LEU A 28 -3.43 -3.83 2.52
N ILE A 29 -4.19 -2.96 1.86
CA ILE A 29 -5.27 -2.20 2.48
C ILE A 29 -6.58 -2.53 1.78
N ASP A 30 -7.56 -2.93 2.58
CA ASP A 30 -8.94 -3.09 2.14
C ASP A 30 -9.59 -1.72 1.94
N ILE A 31 -10.51 -1.62 0.97
CA ILE A 31 -11.10 -0.33 0.59
C ILE A 31 -12.41 -0.13 1.38
N ASP A 32 -13.43 -0.89 1.01
CA ASP A 32 -14.78 -0.75 1.53
C ASP A 32 -14.89 -1.20 2.98
N GLY A 33 -15.47 -0.34 3.81
CA GLY A 33 -15.59 -0.60 5.24
C GLY A 33 -14.26 -0.50 6.01
N THR A 34 -13.15 -0.15 5.34
CA THR A 34 -11.83 0.06 5.96
C THR A 34 -11.34 1.49 5.80
N ILE A 35 -11.18 1.99 4.57
CA ILE A 35 -10.77 3.39 4.30
C ILE A 35 -11.89 4.25 3.71
N THR A 36 -12.99 3.63 3.29
CA THR A 36 -14.21 4.27 2.80
C THR A 36 -15.43 3.68 3.51
N GLU A 37 -16.59 4.30 3.32
CA GLU A 37 -17.86 3.67 3.73
C GLU A 37 -18.04 2.30 3.07
N ASP A 38 -18.76 1.40 3.74
CA ASP A 38 -19.11 0.08 3.19
C ASP A 38 -20.17 0.26 2.09
N VAL A 39 -19.73 0.23 0.82
CA VAL A 39 -20.59 0.41 -0.35
C VAL A 39 -21.06 -0.98 -0.84
N PRO A 40 -22.38 -1.24 -0.90
CA PRO A 40 -22.90 -2.47 -1.47
C PRO A 40 -22.46 -2.66 -2.94
N ASN A 41 -22.07 -3.88 -3.29
CA ASN A 41 -21.62 -4.21 -4.65
C ASN A 41 -22.72 -4.04 -5.71
N GLU A 42 -23.98 -4.06 -5.30
CA GLU A 42 -25.15 -3.82 -6.15
C GLU A 42 -25.30 -2.34 -6.58
N GLU A 43 -24.55 -1.42 -5.96
CA GLU A 43 -24.60 0.04 -6.21
C GLU A 43 -23.20 0.62 -6.57
N PRO A 44 -22.52 0.09 -7.61
CA PRO A 44 -21.13 0.45 -7.94
C PRO A 44 -20.92 1.93 -8.28
N GLU A 45 -21.97 2.64 -8.71
CA GLU A 45 -21.92 4.07 -8.98
C GLU A 45 -21.60 4.92 -7.75
N ARG A 46 -21.93 4.43 -6.54
CA ARG A 46 -21.64 5.13 -5.27
C ARG A 46 -20.16 5.12 -4.95
N MET A 47 -19.41 4.11 -5.42
CA MET A 47 -17.97 4.02 -5.22
C MET A 47 -17.23 5.22 -5.83
N GLY A 48 -17.67 5.69 -7.00
CA GLY A 48 -17.01 6.79 -7.72
C GLY A 48 -17.08 8.14 -7.01
N THR A 49 -18.00 8.29 -6.06
CA THR A 49 -18.17 9.53 -5.26
C THR A 49 -17.94 9.30 -3.76
N CYS A 50 -17.60 8.07 -3.35
CA CYS A 50 -17.31 7.75 -1.96
C CYS A 50 -16.04 8.46 -1.51
N ALA A 51 -16.14 9.21 -0.42
CA ALA A 51 -14.99 9.89 0.15
C ALA A 51 -14.24 8.96 1.12
N PRO A 52 -12.90 9.01 1.16
CA PRO A 52 -12.15 8.29 2.17
C PRO A 52 -12.41 8.88 3.56
N PHE A 53 -12.27 8.06 4.59
CA PHE A 53 -12.25 8.54 5.96
C PHE A 53 -11.03 9.46 6.16
N PRO A 54 -11.21 10.67 6.72
CA PRO A 54 -10.12 11.65 6.82
C PRO A 54 -8.90 11.16 7.62
N ASP A 55 -9.13 10.40 8.68
CA ASP A 55 -8.12 9.82 9.55
C ASP A 55 -7.35 8.66 8.90
N ALA A 56 -8.06 7.81 8.15
CA ALA A 56 -7.45 6.79 7.32
C ALA A 56 -6.54 7.45 6.26
N LEU A 57 -7.05 8.45 5.54
CA LEU A 57 -6.29 9.19 4.53
C LEU A 57 -5.02 9.83 5.12
N GLU A 58 -5.12 10.50 6.27
CA GLU A 58 -3.97 11.08 6.97
C GLU A 58 -2.92 10.02 7.31
N THR A 59 -3.37 8.88 7.85
CA THR A 59 -2.49 7.77 8.23
C THR A 59 -1.76 7.16 7.03
N LEU A 60 -2.48 6.94 5.92
CA LEU A 60 -1.90 6.41 4.69
C LEU A 60 -0.89 7.36 4.08
N ASN A 61 -1.23 8.65 4.00
CA ASN A 61 -0.30 9.66 3.50
C ASN A 61 0.97 9.71 4.34
N LYS A 62 0.85 9.66 5.67
CA LYS A 62 2.00 9.60 6.57
C LYS A 62 2.89 8.37 6.28
N TRP A 63 2.31 7.17 6.16
CA TRP A 63 3.09 5.97 5.85
C TRP A 63 3.77 6.05 4.48
N TYR A 64 3.09 6.63 3.49
CA TYR A 64 3.65 6.86 2.17
C TYR A 64 4.83 7.83 2.21
N GLU A 65 4.71 8.96 2.93
CA GLU A 65 5.79 9.94 3.14
C GLU A 65 6.97 9.33 3.92
N GLU A 66 6.68 8.47 4.90
CA GLU A 66 7.65 7.64 5.61
C GLU A 66 8.31 6.60 4.70
N GLY A 67 7.84 6.44 3.45
CA GLY A 67 8.46 5.64 2.40
C GLY A 67 7.94 4.22 2.29
N HIS A 68 6.85 3.90 2.98
CA HIS A 68 6.18 2.60 2.87
C HIS A 68 5.44 2.47 1.54
N ARG A 69 5.11 1.23 1.19
CA ARG A 69 4.26 0.90 0.05
C ARG A 69 2.86 0.60 0.57
N ILE A 70 1.85 1.05 -0.18
CA ILE A 70 0.42 0.95 0.11
C ILE A 70 -0.23 0.35 -1.12
#